data_AF-A0A9Q8MU98-F1
#
_entry.id   AF-A0A9Q8MU98-F1
#
_cell.length_a   1.000
_cell.length_b   1.000
_cell.length_c   1.000
_cell.angle_alpha   90.00
_cell.angle_beta   90.00
_cell.angle_gamma   90.00
#
_symmetry.space_group_name_H-M   'P 1'
#
loop_
_entity.id
_entity.type
_entity.pdbx_description
1 polymer ?
#
loop_
_entity_poly.entity_id
_entity_poly.type
_entity_poly.pdbx_seq_one_letter_code
_entity_poly.pdbx_strand_id
1 'polypeptide(L)'
;MKKILTGGIVTFLLLALLGSCMGGKDSSKKNSNSSSEPSSSLQSSDHSSSHSDKHVAKKQAKATKKHVQSDNELADLNYTSGAQAFTYVNNDHANLKTTDWKYNHVIYSNLDNLNRTSAGNTAYLESRNVANDSLRSTQDVKPTGWHQKFINREAIINRGHEIAYSLSKGISVNGNYEPRLQSGDQNNLKNLFTQTAFSNQKVQTIYESKVRDALRAGKNVIYQVTPVFKGSDLMARGVHLQALSTDNTLDFNVYLYNVQPGVQFNYADGTSKIDHNINVPTPAGAPSFSEHRNYNGEHYHRHHYVRDALIAGAAHHYIKRHYQRKYERHYYYHPYHRHFYGYHRRHHLF
;
A
#
# COMPACT_ATOMS: atom_id res chain seq x y z
N MET A 1 -47.68 40.14 -8.65
CA MET A 1 -47.42 41.57 -8.95
C MET A 1 -46.44 42.12 -7.92
N LYS A 2 -45.49 43.01 -8.27
CA LYS A 2 -44.50 43.71 -7.39
C LYS A 2 -43.53 42.74 -6.64
N LYS A 3 -42.18 42.79 -6.69
CA LYS A 3 -41.12 43.83 -6.79
C LYS A 3 -40.97 44.79 -5.59
N ILE A 4 -40.04 44.51 -4.66
CA ILE A 4 -38.84 45.28 -4.19
C ILE A 4 -37.85 44.23 -3.63
N LEU A 5 -36.51 44.17 -3.82
CA LEU A 5 -35.48 44.94 -4.55
C LEU A 5 -34.62 46.02 -3.83
N THR A 6 -33.77 45.61 -2.88
CA THR A 6 -32.49 46.27 -2.50
C THR A 6 -31.43 45.21 -2.17
N GLY A 7 -30.11 45.42 -2.28
CA GLY A 7 -29.37 46.58 -2.81
C GLY A 7 -28.18 46.96 -1.92
N GLY A 8 -26.97 46.47 -2.23
CA GLY A 8 -25.74 46.78 -1.49
C GLY A 8 -24.49 46.64 -2.36
N ILE A 9 -23.66 47.68 -2.39
CA ILE A 9 -22.44 47.79 -3.20
C ILE A 9 -21.26 48.08 -2.26
N VAL A 10 -20.11 47.43 -2.51
CA VAL A 10 -18.81 47.84 -1.97
C VAL A 10 -17.80 47.84 -3.12
N THR A 11 -16.99 48.89 -3.21
CA THR A 11 -16.19 49.24 -4.39
C THR A 11 -14.73 48.81 -4.26
N PHE A 12 -14.03 48.73 -5.40
CA PHE A 12 -12.57 48.56 -5.48
C PHE A 12 -11.80 49.56 -4.62
N LEU A 13 -10.62 49.13 -4.14
CA LEU A 13 -9.50 50.04 -3.91
C LEU A 13 -8.19 49.34 -4.33
N LEU A 14 -7.47 49.98 -5.24
CA LEU A 14 -6.21 49.52 -5.81
C LEU A 14 -5.10 50.44 -5.25
N LEU A 15 -4.01 49.88 -4.73
CA LEU A 15 -2.81 50.67 -4.44
C LEU A 15 -1.55 49.88 -4.79
N ALA A 16 -0.66 50.53 -5.55
CA ALA A 16 0.67 50.03 -5.88
C ALA A 16 1.68 51.17 -5.63
N LEU A 17 2.88 50.85 -5.15
CA LEU A 17 3.99 51.77 -4.99
C LEU A 17 5.33 51.07 -5.28
N LEU A 18 6.37 51.86 -5.53
CA LEU A 18 7.60 51.48 -6.25
C LEU A 18 8.87 51.87 -5.46
N GLY A 19 10.02 51.27 -5.85
CA GLY A 19 11.38 51.64 -5.40
C GLY A 19 12.02 50.60 -4.46
N SER A 20 13.29 50.16 -4.57
CA SER A 20 14.57 50.82 -4.93
C SER A 20 15.14 51.71 -3.82
N CYS A 21 16.45 51.71 -3.47
CA CYS A 21 17.62 50.92 -3.92
C CYS A 21 18.81 51.06 -2.93
N MET A 22 19.91 50.31 -3.13
CA MET A 22 21.26 50.43 -2.48
C MET A 22 21.36 50.14 -0.96
N GLY A 23 22.52 49.84 -0.37
CA GLY A 23 23.86 49.50 -0.91
C GLY A 23 25.02 49.64 0.10
N GLY A 24 26.10 48.85 -0.04
CA GLY A 24 27.34 48.87 0.80
C GLY A 24 27.59 47.53 1.54
N LYS A 25 28.78 46.90 1.62
CA LYS A 25 30.19 47.32 1.91
C LYS A 25 30.43 47.64 3.40
N ASP A 26 31.56 47.32 4.05
CA ASP A 26 32.83 46.61 3.71
C ASP A 26 33.56 46.25 5.06
N SER A 27 34.68 45.49 5.21
CA SER A 27 35.60 44.75 4.30
C SER A 27 36.46 43.69 5.07
N SER A 28 36.98 42.68 4.34
CA SER A 28 38.33 42.08 4.38
C SER A 28 39.19 41.99 5.68
N LYS A 29 39.81 40.81 5.90
CA LYS A 29 41.29 40.72 6.08
C LYS A 29 41.93 39.43 5.53
N LYS A 30 43.08 39.57 4.86
CA LYS A 30 43.89 38.50 4.24
C LYS A 30 44.92 37.91 5.22
N ASN A 31 45.49 36.76 4.86
CA ASN A 31 46.95 36.70 4.67
C ASN A 31 47.32 35.80 3.46
N SER A 32 48.54 35.89 2.93
CA SER A 32 48.87 35.40 1.57
C SER A 32 50.36 35.14 1.33
N ASN A 33 50.67 34.23 0.39
CA ASN A 33 51.75 34.33 -0.62
C ASN A 33 51.53 33.20 -1.67
N SER A 34 51.53 33.45 -3.00
CA SER A 34 52.65 33.80 -3.92
C SER A 34 53.58 32.59 -4.19
N SER A 35 53.96 32.26 -5.42
CA SER A 35 53.66 32.81 -6.78
C SER A 35 53.97 31.73 -7.86
N SER A 36 53.45 31.75 -9.10
CA SER A 36 53.80 32.66 -10.20
C SER A 36 52.91 32.46 -11.47
N GLU A 37 53.12 33.28 -12.50
CA GLU A 37 52.23 33.56 -13.67
C GLU A 37 52.68 32.83 -14.99
N PRO A 38 52.07 33.01 -16.22
CA PRO A 38 51.02 33.95 -16.64
C PRO A 38 49.88 33.49 -17.61
N SER A 39 48.77 34.24 -17.52
CA SER A 39 47.86 34.76 -18.58
C SER A 39 47.65 34.05 -19.94
N SER A 40 46.38 33.81 -20.31
CA SER A 40 45.72 34.57 -21.41
C SER A 40 44.22 34.21 -21.65
N SER A 41 43.57 35.01 -22.48
CA SER A 41 42.14 35.33 -22.64
C SER A 41 41.20 34.33 -23.38
N LEU A 42 39.94 34.28 -22.89
CA LEU A 42 38.64 34.35 -23.60
C LEU A 42 38.32 33.49 -24.86
N GLN A 43 37.22 32.72 -24.72
CA GLN A 43 36.07 32.53 -25.64
C GLN A 43 36.25 32.39 -27.17
N SER A 44 35.84 31.23 -27.72
CA SER A 44 34.88 31.12 -28.85
C SER A 44 34.40 29.65 -29.04
N SER A 45 33.32 29.44 -29.81
CA SER A 45 32.84 28.13 -30.29
C SER A 45 33.59 27.72 -31.58
N ASP A 46 33.66 26.45 -32.01
CA ASP A 46 32.53 25.66 -32.51
C ASP A 46 32.89 24.21 -32.88
N HIS A 47 31.88 23.35 -33.05
CA HIS A 47 31.91 22.03 -33.73
C HIS A 47 32.91 20.94 -33.22
N SER A 48 32.74 19.64 -33.51
CA SER A 48 31.53 18.82 -33.71
C SER A 48 31.91 17.35 -33.59
N SER A 49 31.19 16.55 -32.80
CA SER A 49 31.23 15.08 -32.90
C SER A 49 29.91 14.45 -32.46
N SER A 50 29.05 14.14 -33.43
CA SER A 50 27.77 13.48 -33.18
C SER A 50 27.97 12.05 -32.69
N HIS A 51 27.37 11.70 -31.55
CA HIS A 51 27.01 10.31 -31.23
C HIS A 51 25.51 10.25 -30.91
N SER A 52 24.79 9.43 -31.65
CA SER A 52 23.33 9.47 -31.76
C SER A 52 22.61 8.88 -30.55
N ASP A 53 21.60 9.60 -30.04
CA ASP A 53 20.62 9.05 -29.10
C ASP A 53 19.93 7.81 -29.67
N LYS A 54 20.19 6.65 -29.06
CA LYS A 54 19.36 5.45 -29.24
C LYS A 54 18.40 5.34 -28.06
N HIS A 55 17.36 6.17 -28.09
CA HIS A 55 16.19 6.03 -27.23
C HIS A 55 15.44 4.73 -27.60
N VAL A 56 15.90 3.59 -27.05
CA VAL A 56 15.27 2.28 -27.24
C VAL A 56 13.93 2.29 -26.50
N ALA A 57 12.86 2.60 -27.23
CA ALA A 57 11.49 2.49 -26.77
C ALA A 57 11.19 1.03 -26.41
N LYS A 58 11.31 0.67 -25.11
CA LYS A 58 10.97 -0.66 -24.60
C LYS A 58 9.48 -0.91 -24.85
N LYS A 59 9.20 -1.68 -25.92
CA LYS A 59 7.87 -2.14 -26.30
C LYS A 59 7.30 -2.98 -25.17
N GLN A 60 6.51 -2.36 -24.29
CA GLN A 60 5.95 -3.02 -23.11
C GLN A 60 5.13 -4.24 -23.54
N ALA A 61 5.28 -5.36 -22.83
CA ALA A 61 4.39 -6.49 -22.98
C ALA A 61 2.95 -6.02 -22.74
N LYS A 62 1.99 -6.49 -23.55
CA LYS A 62 0.58 -6.11 -23.43
C LYS A 62 -0.14 -7.11 -22.50
N ALA A 63 -1.01 -6.62 -21.62
CA ALA A 63 -1.86 -7.47 -20.80
C ALA A 63 -2.67 -8.44 -21.67
N THR A 64 -2.73 -9.71 -21.27
CA THR A 64 -3.69 -10.66 -21.84
C THR A 64 -5.09 -10.40 -21.29
N LYS A 65 -6.11 -10.78 -22.06
CA LYS A 65 -7.48 -10.97 -21.55
C LYS A 65 -7.72 -12.46 -21.33
N LYS A 66 -8.44 -12.80 -20.26
CA LYS A 66 -8.93 -14.15 -19.96
C LYS A 66 -10.43 -14.08 -19.65
N HIS A 67 -11.20 -14.95 -20.29
CA HIS A 67 -12.51 -15.34 -19.78
C HIS A 67 -12.28 -16.48 -18.79
N VAL A 68 -12.89 -16.40 -17.61
CA VAL A 68 -12.63 -17.28 -16.47
C VAL A 68 -13.94 -17.43 -15.69
N GLN A 69 -14.31 -18.67 -15.37
CA GLN A 69 -15.53 -19.02 -14.64
C GLN A 69 -15.28 -19.34 -13.15
N SER A 70 -14.04 -19.64 -12.74
CA SER A 70 -13.71 -19.81 -11.31
C SER A 70 -12.25 -19.56 -10.96
N ASP A 71 -11.97 -19.30 -9.68
CA ASP A 71 -10.60 -19.10 -9.16
C ASP A 71 -9.71 -20.36 -9.29
N ASN A 72 -10.30 -21.54 -9.47
CA ASN A 72 -9.55 -22.77 -9.78
C ASN A 72 -8.81 -22.65 -11.12
N GLU A 73 -9.42 -22.03 -12.12
CA GLU A 73 -8.78 -21.79 -13.43
C GLU A 73 -7.67 -20.72 -13.31
N LEU A 74 -7.79 -19.78 -12.38
CA LEU A 74 -6.72 -18.83 -12.03
C LEU A 74 -5.55 -19.52 -11.33
N ALA A 75 -5.82 -20.58 -10.55
CA ALA A 75 -4.79 -21.35 -9.84
C ALA A 75 -3.89 -22.16 -10.80
N ASP A 76 -4.38 -22.49 -11.99
CA ASP A 76 -3.63 -23.16 -13.07
C ASP A 76 -2.81 -22.20 -13.95
N LEU A 77 -2.97 -20.89 -13.81
CA LEU A 77 -2.19 -19.90 -14.55
C LEU A 77 -0.74 -19.85 -14.05
N ASN A 78 0.19 -20.20 -14.93
CA ASN A 78 1.62 -20.04 -14.68
C ASN A 78 2.14 -18.73 -15.29
N TYR A 79 2.96 -18.00 -14.52
CA TYR A 79 3.62 -16.79 -15.03
C TYR A 79 4.67 -17.15 -16.10
N THR A 80 4.71 -16.38 -17.19
CA THR A 80 5.72 -16.50 -18.25
C THR A 80 6.71 -15.35 -18.13
N SER A 81 8.01 -15.64 -18.06
CA SER A 81 9.02 -14.59 -17.90
C SER A 81 8.98 -13.56 -19.02
N GLY A 82 9.07 -12.27 -18.66
CA GLY A 82 8.93 -11.14 -19.59
C GLY A 82 7.50 -10.75 -19.93
N ALA A 83 6.47 -11.51 -19.53
CA ALA A 83 5.07 -11.11 -19.65
C ALA A 83 4.69 -10.06 -18.58
N GLN A 84 3.51 -9.43 -18.71
CA GLN A 84 2.99 -8.57 -17.64
C GLN A 84 2.73 -9.35 -16.35
N ALA A 85 2.95 -8.71 -15.21
CA ALA A 85 2.70 -9.27 -13.88
C ALA A 85 1.21 -9.41 -13.50
N PHE A 86 0.29 -9.11 -14.42
CA PHE A 86 -1.14 -9.32 -14.27
C PHE A 86 -1.80 -9.71 -15.60
N THR A 87 -3.03 -10.22 -15.53
CA THR A 87 -3.93 -10.42 -16.67
C THR A 87 -5.31 -9.87 -16.33
N TYR A 88 -6.02 -9.38 -17.35
CA TYR A 88 -7.44 -9.05 -17.21
C TYR A 88 -8.28 -10.32 -17.14
N VAL A 89 -9.27 -10.32 -16.25
CA VAL A 89 -10.26 -11.37 -16.04
C VAL A 89 -11.63 -10.80 -16.39
N ASN A 90 -12.53 -11.61 -16.95
CA ASN A 90 -13.87 -11.17 -17.38
C ASN A 90 -13.86 -9.84 -18.16
N ASN A 91 -12.94 -9.71 -19.12
CA ASN A 91 -12.73 -8.51 -19.94
C ASN A 91 -12.31 -7.21 -19.23
N ASP A 92 -11.93 -7.26 -17.94
CA ASP A 92 -11.74 -6.16 -16.98
C ASP A 92 -13.05 -5.61 -16.35
N HIS A 93 -14.08 -6.46 -16.24
CA HIS A 93 -15.36 -6.14 -15.57
C HIS A 93 -15.61 -7.03 -14.34
N ALA A 94 -15.94 -6.43 -13.20
CA ALA A 94 -16.21 -7.12 -11.95
C ALA A 94 -17.47 -8.01 -12.05
N ASN A 95 -17.46 -9.14 -11.36
CA ASN A 95 -18.64 -10.00 -11.15
C ASN A 95 -19.43 -9.59 -9.88
N LEU A 96 -19.18 -8.37 -9.38
CA LEU A 96 -19.78 -7.80 -8.19
C LEU A 96 -21.12 -7.12 -8.51
N LYS A 97 -21.98 -6.97 -7.50
CA LYS A 97 -23.27 -6.28 -7.63
C LYS A 97 -23.43 -5.21 -6.57
N THR A 98 -23.73 -3.99 -7.01
CA THR A 98 -23.96 -2.82 -6.14
C THR A 98 -25.17 -2.99 -5.21
N THR A 99 -26.14 -3.82 -5.59
CA THR A 99 -27.35 -4.14 -4.82
C THR A 99 -27.11 -4.95 -3.55
N ASP A 100 -26.02 -5.72 -3.52
CA ASP A 100 -25.80 -6.76 -2.51
C ASP A 100 -25.18 -6.17 -1.22
N TRP A 101 -24.75 -4.90 -1.28
CA TRP A 101 -24.08 -4.18 -0.21
C TRP A 101 -24.80 -2.85 0.11
N LYS A 102 -24.95 -2.53 1.39
CA LYS A 102 -25.77 -1.39 1.85
C LYS A 102 -25.12 -0.49 2.91
N TYR A 103 -24.03 -0.93 3.53
CA TYR A 103 -23.36 -0.20 4.61
C TYR A 103 -21.89 -0.62 4.75
N ASN A 104 -21.11 0.27 5.34
CA ASN A 104 -19.68 0.09 5.58
C ASN A 104 -19.35 -1.13 6.46
N HIS A 105 -18.75 -2.16 5.85
CA HIS A 105 -18.20 -3.32 6.54
C HIS A 105 -17.28 -4.13 5.62
N VAL A 106 -16.54 -5.08 6.21
CA VAL A 106 -15.76 -6.11 5.52
C VAL A 106 -16.26 -7.48 5.94
N ILE A 107 -16.57 -8.34 4.99
CA ILE A 107 -16.76 -9.77 5.25
C ILE A 107 -15.37 -10.42 5.26
N TYR A 108 -14.85 -10.66 6.46
CA TYR A 108 -13.62 -11.42 6.66
C TYR A 108 -13.91 -12.93 6.69
N SER A 109 -13.57 -13.62 5.61
CA SER A 109 -13.73 -15.06 5.46
C SER A 109 -13.03 -15.86 6.57
N ASN A 110 -13.48 -17.09 6.79
CA ASN A 110 -12.74 -18.01 7.63
C ASN A 110 -11.52 -18.55 6.87
N LEU A 111 -10.46 -18.84 7.60
CA LEU A 111 -9.33 -19.57 7.06
C LEU A 111 -9.77 -21.00 6.69
N ASP A 112 -9.21 -21.55 5.62
CA ASP A 112 -9.46 -22.92 5.22
C ASP A 112 -8.73 -23.94 6.12
N ASN A 113 -8.90 -25.22 5.81
CA ASN A 113 -8.32 -26.33 6.59
C ASN A 113 -6.76 -26.36 6.59
N LEU A 114 -6.10 -25.56 5.74
CA LEU A 114 -4.65 -25.36 5.74
C LEU A 114 -4.23 -24.02 6.39
N ASN A 115 -5.18 -23.30 6.99
CA ASN A 115 -5.05 -21.97 7.59
C ASN A 115 -4.78 -20.83 6.57
N ARG A 116 -5.25 -20.98 5.33
CA ARG A 116 -5.09 -20.00 4.24
C ARG A 116 -6.35 -19.14 4.07
N THR A 117 -6.21 -17.91 3.57
CA THR A 117 -7.34 -17.00 3.25
C THR A 117 -7.96 -17.28 1.86
N SER A 118 -7.99 -18.55 1.44
CA SER A 118 -8.32 -18.99 0.07
C SER A 118 -9.75 -18.69 -0.41
N ALA A 119 -10.67 -18.33 0.47
CA ALA A 119 -12.02 -17.88 0.13
C ALA A 119 -12.12 -16.37 -0.20
N GLY A 120 -11.06 -15.60 0.07
CA GLY A 120 -11.00 -14.16 -0.17
C GLY A 120 -11.86 -13.32 0.77
N ASN A 121 -11.63 -12.01 0.75
CA ASN A 121 -12.38 -11.03 1.54
C ASN A 121 -13.06 -10.01 0.63
N THR A 122 -14.23 -9.52 1.07
CA THR A 122 -14.98 -8.49 0.34
C THR A 122 -15.36 -7.34 1.28
N ALA A 123 -15.19 -6.11 0.80
CA ALA A 123 -15.42 -4.88 1.55
C ALA A 123 -16.37 -3.95 0.81
N TYR A 124 -17.30 -3.31 1.52
CA TYR A 124 -17.98 -2.11 1.05
C TYR A 124 -17.35 -0.88 1.71
N LEU A 125 -16.65 -0.10 0.89
CA LEU A 125 -15.77 0.97 1.29
C LEU A 125 -16.34 2.34 0.93
N GLU A 126 -16.00 3.33 1.73
CA GLU A 126 -16.43 4.72 1.61
C GLU A 126 -15.23 5.65 1.92
N SER A 127 -15.34 6.95 1.65
CA SER A 127 -14.27 7.93 1.90
C SER A 127 -13.70 7.89 3.32
N ARG A 128 -14.54 7.52 4.31
CA ARG A 128 -14.17 7.36 5.73
C ARG A 128 -13.19 6.22 6.00
N ASN A 129 -12.96 5.27 5.09
CA ASN A 129 -12.00 4.17 5.29
C ASN A 129 -10.57 4.49 4.84
N VAL A 130 -10.31 5.64 4.21
CA VAL A 130 -8.96 6.01 3.78
C VAL A 130 -8.09 6.27 5.02
N ALA A 131 -7.10 5.42 5.26
CA ALA A 131 -6.25 5.47 6.46
C ALA A 131 -5.08 6.46 6.32
N ASN A 132 -4.55 6.91 7.46
CA ASN A 132 -3.31 7.67 7.52
C ASN A 132 -2.14 6.70 7.77
N ASP A 133 -1.20 6.61 6.82
CA ASP A 133 -0.05 5.71 6.92
C ASP A 133 0.89 6.01 8.13
N SER A 134 0.77 7.18 8.78
CA SER A 134 1.50 7.48 10.03
C SER A 134 0.98 6.73 11.26
N LEU A 135 -0.17 6.05 11.18
CA LEU A 135 -0.74 5.23 12.25
C LEU A 135 -0.40 3.74 12.09
N ARG A 136 0.57 3.39 11.24
CA ARG A 136 1.10 2.03 11.10
C ARG A 136 2.04 1.67 12.24
N SER A 137 1.97 0.42 12.67
CA SER A 137 2.83 -0.20 13.68
C SER A 137 3.60 -1.39 13.08
N THR A 138 4.45 -2.02 13.89
CA THR A 138 5.03 -3.33 13.54
C THR A 138 3.93 -4.37 13.28
N GLN A 139 4.20 -5.29 12.36
CA GLN A 139 3.36 -6.46 12.10
C GLN A 139 4.08 -7.73 12.56
N ASP A 140 3.35 -8.60 13.27
CA ASP A 140 3.90 -9.81 13.90
C ASP A 140 3.54 -11.08 13.10
N VAL A 141 2.37 -11.11 12.46
CA VAL A 141 1.78 -12.28 11.77
C VAL A 141 2.75 -12.91 10.77
N LYS A 142 2.75 -14.24 10.66
CA LYS A 142 3.44 -14.99 9.59
C LYS A 142 2.40 -15.90 8.94
N PRO A 143 1.89 -15.58 7.73
CA PRO A 143 0.93 -16.42 7.03
C PRO A 143 1.53 -17.77 6.61
N THR A 144 0.70 -18.63 6.00
CA THR A 144 1.16 -19.86 5.36
C THR A 144 2.25 -19.55 4.31
N GLY A 145 3.24 -20.45 4.18
CA GLY A 145 4.33 -20.27 3.23
C GLY A 145 5.38 -19.20 3.59
N TRP A 146 5.41 -18.68 4.82
CA TRP A 146 6.31 -17.60 5.21
C TRP A 146 7.79 -18.02 5.33
N HIS A 147 8.52 -18.02 4.22
CA HIS A 147 9.98 -18.25 4.16
C HIS A 147 10.74 -16.99 3.73
N GLN A 148 10.77 -15.97 4.60
CA GLN A 148 11.41 -14.69 4.32
C GLN A 148 12.91 -14.82 4.02
N LYS A 149 13.37 -14.08 3.01
CA LYS A 149 14.79 -13.87 2.69
C LYS A 149 15.02 -12.42 2.30
N PHE A 150 16.28 -11.99 2.29
CA PHE A 150 16.67 -10.66 1.85
C PHE A 150 17.66 -10.75 0.68
N ILE A 151 17.42 -9.98 -0.38
CA ILE A 151 18.32 -9.80 -1.52
C ILE A 151 18.68 -8.31 -1.55
N ASN A 152 19.97 -7.96 -1.64
CA ASN A 152 20.45 -6.58 -1.58
C ASN A 152 19.94 -5.76 -0.36
N ARG A 153 19.63 -6.46 0.76
CA ARG A 153 18.99 -5.96 1.99
C ARG A 153 17.48 -5.65 1.89
N GLU A 154 16.85 -5.91 0.75
CA GLU A 154 15.40 -5.80 0.55
C GLU A 154 14.70 -7.14 0.79
N ALA A 155 13.50 -7.12 1.38
CA ALA A 155 12.70 -8.32 1.64
C ALA A 155 12.07 -8.85 0.35
N ILE A 156 12.07 -10.17 0.13
CA ILE A 156 11.46 -10.78 -1.07
C ILE A 156 9.97 -11.08 -0.91
N ILE A 157 9.46 -11.15 0.32
CA ILE A 157 8.03 -11.30 0.63
C ILE A 157 7.57 -10.26 1.67
N ASN A 158 6.30 -9.89 1.56
CA ASN A 158 5.55 -9.05 2.48
C ASN A 158 4.30 -9.80 2.98
N ARG A 159 3.69 -9.23 4.02
CA ARG A 159 2.34 -9.57 4.46
C ARG A 159 1.36 -8.93 3.49
N GLY A 160 0.98 -9.67 2.45
CA GLY A 160 -0.04 -9.25 1.50
C GLY A 160 -1.36 -9.09 2.23
N HIS A 161 -1.91 -7.88 2.24
CA HIS A 161 -3.27 -7.67 2.73
C HIS A 161 -4.25 -7.97 1.58
N GLU A 162 -5.41 -8.52 1.91
CA GLU A 162 -6.53 -8.56 0.97
C GLU A 162 -7.22 -7.20 0.97
N ILE A 163 -7.83 -6.81 2.08
CA ILE A 163 -8.32 -5.45 2.29
C ILE A 163 -7.19 -4.63 2.93
N ALA A 164 -6.53 -3.81 2.12
CA ALA A 164 -5.35 -3.04 2.50
C ALA A 164 -5.57 -2.14 3.72
N TYR A 165 -4.53 -1.95 4.54
CA TYR A 165 -4.48 -0.95 5.61
C TYR A 165 -5.04 0.41 5.19
N SER A 166 -4.59 0.91 4.03
CA SER A 166 -4.94 2.21 3.48
C SER A 166 -6.41 2.37 3.08
N LEU A 167 -7.14 1.25 3.04
CA LEU A 167 -8.54 1.13 2.63
C LEU A 167 -9.45 0.63 3.77
N SER A 168 -8.94 0.39 4.97
CA SER A 168 -9.66 -0.29 6.07
C SER A 168 -9.78 0.52 7.36
N LYS A 169 -9.56 1.84 7.33
CA LYS A 169 -9.77 2.67 8.54
C LYS A 169 -11.19 2.52 9.07
N GLY A 170 -11.33 2.40 10.39
CA GLY A 170 -12.61 2.19 11.05
C GLY A 170 -13.09 0.75 11.05
N ILE A 171 -12.53 -0.15 10.23
CA ILE A 171 -12.93 -1.57 10.22
C ILE A 171 -12.27 -2.30 11.39
N SER A 172 -13.07 -2.95 12.24
CA SER A 172 -12.56 -3.80 13.32
C SER A 172 -12.21 -5.21 12.83
N VAL A 173 -11.51 -6.00 13.65
CA VAL A 173 -11.09 -7.38 13.32
C VAL A 173 -12.24 -8.32 12.94
N ASN A 174 -13.47 -7.98 13.37
CA ASN A 174 -14.70 -8.72 13.05
C ASN A 174 -15.42 -8.21 11.79
N GLY A 175 -14.90 -7.17 11.12
CA GLY A 175 -15.43 -6.62 9.88
C GLY A 175 -16.34 -5.40 10.02
N ASN A 176 -16.78 -5.07 11.23
CA ASN A 176 -17.71 -3.97 11.48
C ASN A 176 -17.03 -2.59 11.39
N TYR A 177 -17.73 -1.58 10.88
CA TYR A 177 -17.27 -0.19 10.97
C TYR A 177 -17.51 0.40 12.36
N GLU A 178 -16.43 0.81 13.02
CA GLU A 178 -16.37 1.36 14.37
C GLU A 178 -15.62 2.71 14.32
N PRO A 179 -16.32 3.87 14.30
CA PRO A 179 -15.71 5.19 13.99
C PRO A 179 -14.53 5.62 14.89
N ARG A 180 -14.39 4.99 16.06
CA ARG A 180 -13.28 5.21 17.02
C ARG A 180 -11.95 4.57 16.58
N LEU A 181 -11.95 3.63 15.62
CA LEU A 181 -10.73 2.99 15.12
C LEU A 181 -10.09 3.84 14.01
N GLN A 182 -9.08 4.64 14.37
CA GLN A 182 -8.40 5.56 13.44
C GLN A 182 -7.30 4.89 12.58
N SER A 183 -6.92 3.66 12.90
CA SER A 183 -6.04 2.81 12.09
C SER A 183 -6.84 1.98 11.08
N GLY A 184 -6.20 1.60 9.97
CA GLY A 184 -6.63 0.43 9.17
C GLY A 184 -6.22 -0.89 9.81
N ASP A 185 -6.61 -2.02 9.20
CA ASP A 185 -6.15 -3.35 9.64
C ASP A 185 -4.67 -3.57 9.32
N GLN A 186 -4.00 -4.33 10.20
CA GLN A 186 -2.55 -4.55 10.18
C GLN A 186 -2.14 -6.01 10.46
N ASN A 187 -2.97 -6.78 11.17
CA ASN A 187 -2.57 -8.07 11.73
C ASN A 187 -3.75 -9.05 11.86
N ASN A 188 -4.88 -8.80 11.20
CA ASN A 188 -5.96 -9.80 11.15
C ASN A 188 -5.46 -11.04 10.40
N LEU A 189 -5.45 -12.19 11.08
CA LEU A 189 -5.05 -13.48 10.49
C LEU A 189 -5.92 -13.84 9.27
N LYS A 190 -7.17 -13.37 9.22
CA LYS A 190 -8.11 -13.59 8.11
C LYS A 190 -7.87 -12.68 6.89
N ASN A 191 -6.94 -11.73 6.96
CA ASN A 191 -6.75 -10.70 5.93
C ASN A 191 -5.32 -10.69 5.36
N LEU A 192 -4.49 -11.68 5.71
CA LEU A 192 -3.05 -11.68 5.44
C LEU A 192 -2.55 -12.99 4.82
N PHE A 193 -1.93 -12.88 3.64
CA PHE A 193 -1.27 -13.99 2.93
C PHE A 193 0.20 -13.69 2.63
N THR A 194 0.98 -14.72 2.28
CA THR A 194 2.38 -14.55 1.85
C THR A 194 2.42 -14.06 0.40
N GLN A 195 2.81 -12.80 0.21
CA GLN A 195 2.89 -12.15 -1.09
C GLN A 195 4.33 -11.70 -1.36
N THR A 196 4.81 -11.88 -2.59
CA THR A 196 6.08 -11.33 -3.06
C THR A 196 6.11 -9.80 -2.93
N ALA A 197 7.26 -9.24 -2.60
CA ALA A 197 7.39 -7.80 -2.38
C ALA A 197 7.03 -6.99 -3.64
N PHE A 198 7.40 -7.47 -4.82
CA PHE A 198 7.02 -6.88 -6.10
C PHE A 198 5.50 -6.96 -6.36
N SER A 199 4.87 -8.13 -6.26
CA SER A 199 3.41 -8.26 -6.45
C SER A 199 2.64 -7.38 -5.47
N ASN A 200 3.06 -7.36 -4.20
CA ASN A 200 2.47 -6.54 -3.14
C ASN A 200 2.62 -5.03 -3.39
N GLN A 201 3.85 -4.55 -3.55
CA GLN A 201 4.15 -3.10 -3.54
C GLN A 201 4.03 -2.46 -4.92
N LYS A 202 4.42 -3.16 -5.99
CA LYS A 202 4.44 -2.60 -7.36
C LYS A 202 3.15 -2.88 -8.12
N VAL A 203 2.59 -4.09 -8.00
CA VAL A 203 1.45 -4.52 -8.83
C VAL A 203 0.10 -4.24 -8.15
N GLN A 204 -0.12 -4.78 -6.95
CA GLN A 204 -1.38 -4.63 -6.21
C GLN A 204 -1.66 -3.17 -5.85
N THR A 205 -0.64 -2.39 -5.45
CA THR A 205 -0.80 -0.96 -5.14
C THR A 205 -1.29 -0.10 -6.31
N ILE A 206 -1.21 -0.56 -7.57
CA ILE A 206 -1.87 0.11 -8.72
C ILE A 206 -3.40 0.12 -8.51
N TYR A 207 -3.95 -1.04 -8.20
CA TYR A 207 -5.39 -1.26 -8.05
C TYR A 207 -5.91 -0.71 -6.72
N GLU A 208 -5.14 -0.86 -5.64
CA GLU A 208 -5.43 -0.18 -4.36
C GLU A 208 -5.45 1.35 -4.51
N SER A 209 -4.60 1.92 -5.38
CA SER A 209 -4.62 3.37 -5.66
C SER A 209 -5.88 3.77 -6.41
N LYS A 210 -6.29 3.03 -7.46
CA LYS A 210 -7.58 3.25 -8.16
C LYS A 210 -8.77 3.28 -7.17
N VAL A 211 -8.84 2.31 -6.25
CA VAL A 211 -9.87 2.26 -5.20
C VAL A 211 -9.74 3.47 -4.27
N ARG A 212 -8.55 3.74 -3.74
CA ARG A 212 -8.28 4.86 -2.80
C ARG A 212 -8.67 6.22 -3.38
N ASP A 213 -8.42 6.44 -4.66
CA ASP A 213 -8.73 7.69 -5.35
C ASP A 213 -10.21 7.81 -5.70
N ALA A 214 -10.91 6.71 -5.98
CA ALA A 214 -12.38 6.69 -6.03
C ALA A 214 -13.01 7.03 -4.65
N LEU A 215 -12.48 6.45 -3.56
CA LEU A 215 -12.93 6.80 -2.19
C LEU A 215 -12.67 8.27 -1.86
N ARG A 216 -11.51 8.82 -2.26
CA ARG A 216 -11.19 10.26 -2.11
C ARG A 216 -12.13 11.15 -2.92
N ALA A 217 -12.58 10.70 -4.09
CA ALA A 217 -13.55 11.39 -4.94
C ALA A 217 -15.01 11.25 -4.46
N GLY A 218 -15.25 10.75 -3.24
CA GLY A 218 -16.60 10.64 -2.65
C GLY A 218 -17.39 9.41 -3.09
N LYS A 219 -16.78 8.45 -3.80
CA LYS A 219 -17.46 7.24 -4.28
C LYS A 219 -17.44 6.15 -3.21
N ASN A 220 -18.50 5.34 -3.20
CA ASN A 220 -18.52 4.08 -2.46
C ASN A 220 -18.09 2.95 -3.39
N VAL A 221 -17.29 2.00 -2.90
CA VAL A 221 -16.67 0.94 -3.70
C VAL A 221 -16.83 -0.41 -3.01
N ILE A 222 -17.40 -1.39 -3.72
CA ILE A 222 -17.26 -2.80 -3.35
C ILE A 222 -15.90 -3.26 -3.88
N TYR A 223 -15.07 -3.82 -3.01
CA TYR A 223 -13.73 -4.31 -3.33
C TYR A 223 -13.58 -5.74 -2.82
N GLN A 224 -13.30 -6.68 -3.71
CA GLN A 224 -13.09 -8.09 -3.41
C GLN A 224 -11.65 -8.49 -3.76
N VAL A 225 -11.00 -9.23 -2.87
CA VAL A 225 -9.63 -9.72 -3.05
C VAL A 225 -9.53 -11.17 -2.59
N THR A 226 -9.17 -12.07 -3.50
CA THR A 226 -9.04 -13.51 -3.23
C THR A 226 -7.61 -14.00 -3.54
N PRO A 227 -6.82 -14.39 -2.54
CA PRO A 227 -5.52 -15.03 -2.76
C PRO A 227 -5.72 -16.45 -3.30
N VAL A 228 -5.19 -16.71 -4.50
CA VAL A 228 -5.48 -17.92 -5.27
C VAL A 228 -4.39 -18.97 -5.02
N PHE A 229 -4.79 -20.13 -4.49
CA PHE A 229 -3.89 -21.26 -4.19
C PHE A 229 -4.23 -22.47 -5.09
N LYS A 230 -3.22 -23.22 -5.54
CA LYS A 230 -3.45 -24.48 -6.28
C LYS A 230 -3.39 -25.67 -5.33
N GLY A 231 -4.49 -26.41 -5.21
CA GLY A 231 -4.58 -27.61 -4.37
C GLY A 231 -4.13 -27.33 -2.92
N SER A 232 -3.08 -28.00 -2.47
CA SER A 232 -2.51 -27.90 -1.12
C SER A 232 -1.40 -26.84 -0.97
N ASP A 233 -1.14 -25.99 -1.97
CA ASP A 233 -0.11 -24.94 -1.90
C ASP A 233 -0.26 -24.05 -0.65
N LEU A 234 0.83 -23.82 0.09
CA LEU A 234 0.83 -22.94 1.26
C LEU A 234 1.09 -21.46 0.91
N MET A 235 1.58 -21.15 -0.29
CA MET A 235 1.74 -19.79 -0.81
C MET A 235 0.87 -19.59 -2.06
N ALA A 236 0.15 -18.47 -2.14
CA ALA A 236 -0.75 -18.20 -3.26
C ALA A 236 0.03 -18.04 -4.58
N ARG A 237 -0.48 -18.61 -5.68
CA ARG A 237 0.06 -18.46 -7.06
C ARG A 237 -0.10 -17.02 -7.57
N GLY A 238 -1.16 -16.36 -7.12
CA GLY A 238 -1.55 -15.00 -7.48
C GLY A 238 -2.66 -14.51 -6.57
N VAL A 239 -3.21 -13.34 -6.90
CA VAL A 239 -4.33 -12.74 -6.18
C VAL A 239 -5.31 -12.13 -7.18
N HIS A 240 -6.58 -12.49 -7.05
CA HIS A 240 -7.69 -12.01 -7.87
C HIS A 240 -8.29 -10.77 -7.20
N LEU A 241 -8.36 -9.64 -7.90
CA LEU A 241 -8.94 -8.39 -7.41
C LEU A 241 -10.10 -7.98 -8.31
N GLN A 242 -11.22 -7.60 -7.70
CA GLN A 242 -12.35 -6.97 -8.37
C GLN A 242 -12.75 -5.71 -7.62
N ALA A 243 -13.12 -4.65 -8.34
CA ALA A 243 -13.74 -3.47 -7.74
C ALA A 243 -14.91 -2.99 -8.58
N LEU A 244 -15.99 -2.57 -7.92
CA LEU A 244 -17.12 -1.89 -8.55
C LEU A 244 -17.61 -0.75 -7.65
N SER A 245 -17.63 0.48 -8.15
CA SER A 245 -18.24 1.61 -7.44
C SER A 245 -19.76 1.63 -7.60
N THR A 246 -20.46 2.22 -6.63
CA THR A 246 -21.93 2.31 -6.65
C THR A 246 -22.49 3.20 -7.77
N ASP A 247 -21.64 4.02 -8.39
CA ASP A 247 -21.94 4.82 -9.59
C ASP A 247 -21.48 4.15 -10.91
N ASN A 248 -20.89 2.94 -10.84
CA ASN A 248 -20.31 2.17 -11.94
C ASN A 248 -19.17 2.87 -12.72
N THR A 249 -18.56 3.92 -12.16
CA THR A 249 -17.47 4.68 -12.81
C THR A 249 -16.05 4.17 -12.47
N LEU A 250 -15.93 3.33 -11.44
CA LEU A 250 -14.78 2.45 -11.21
C LEU A 250 -15.28 1.01 -11.38
N ASP A 251 -14.74 0.34 -12.38
CA ASP A 251 -14.90 -1.09 -12.63
C ASP A 251 -13.52 -1.64 -13.01
N PHE A 252 -13.13 -2.78 -12.45
CA PHE A 252 -11.98 -3.58 -12.91
C PHE A 252 -12.06 -5.02 -12.41
N ASN A 253 -11.43 -5.93 -13.14
CA ASN A 253 -11.32 -7.34 -12.77
C ASN A 253 -10.00 -7.94 -13.29
N VAL A 254 -9.11 -8.29 -12.37
CA VAL A 254 -7.72 -8.68 -12.68
C VAL A 254 -7.21 -9.81 -11.79
N TYR A 255 -6.32 -10.61 -12.35
CA TYR A 255 -5.49 -11.54 -11.62
C TYR A 255 -4.03 -11.09 -11.67
N LEU A 256 -3.42 -10.89 -10.49
CA LEU A 256 -2.03 -10.50 -10.33
C LEU A 256 -1.19 -11.73 -9.98
N TYR A 257 -0.10 -11.98 -10.72
CA TYR A 257 0.80 -13.08 -10.40
C TYR A 257 1.59 -12.78 -9.12
N ASN A 258 1.79 -13.78 -8.26
CA ASN A 258 2.55 -13.63 -7.02
C ASN A 258 4.06 -13.87 -7.26
N VAL A 259 4.65 -13.03 -8.12
CA VAL A 259 6.02 -13.18 -8.64
C VAL A 259 6.95 -12.03 -8.28
N GLN A 260 8.24 -12.32 -8.24
CA GLN A 260 9.33 -11.41 -7.89
C GLN A 260 10.41 -11.45 -8.98
N PRO A 261 10.91 -10.31 -9.48
CA PRO A 261 12.08 -10.28 -10.36
C PRO A 261 13.27 -11.01 -9.75
N GLY A 262 13.92 -11.89 -10.52
CA GLY A 262 15.13 -12.60 -10.11
C GLY A 262 14.96 -13.72 -9.08
N VAL A 263 13.72 -14.13 -8.75
CA VAL A 263 13.44 -15.14 -7.72
C VAL A 263 12.37 -16.12 -8.19
N GLN A 264 12.68 -17.43 -8.14
CA GLN A 264 11.69 -18.50 -8.30
C GLN A 264 11.21 -18.96 -6.91
N PHE A 265 9.88 -19.00 -6.73
CA PHE A 265 9.24 -19.53 -5.53
C PHE A 265 8.69 -20.95 -5.77
N ASN A 266 8.80 -21.81 -4.75
CA ASN A 266 8.02 -23.02 -4.64
C ASN A 266 6.71 -22.68 -3.91
N TYR A 267 5.59 -22.63 -4.62
CA TYR A 267 4.30 -22.28 -4.02
C TYR A 267 3.76 -23.36 -3.04
N ALA A 268 4.26 -24.60 -3.14
CA ALA A 268 3.84 -25.70 -2.28
C ALA A 268 4.15 -25.41 -0.80
N ASP A 269 5.35 -24.92 -0.50
CA ASP A 269 5.84 -24.62 0.85
C ASP A 269 6.18 -23.14 1.09
N GLY A 270 6.23 -22.31 0.04
CA GLY A 270 6.61 -20.90 0.08
C GLY A 270 8.12 -20.64 0.08
N THR A 271 8.96 -21.68 -0.04
CA THR A 271 10.42 -21.54 -0.17
C THR A 271 10.81 -20.91 -1.52
N SER A 272 12.06 -20.49 -1.65
CA SER A 272 12.53 -19.70 -2.79
C SER A 272 14.01 -19.89 -3.11
N LYS A 273 14.38 -19.67 -4.37
CA LYS A 273 15.78 -19.58 -4.83
C LYS A 273 15.96 -18.38 -5.75
N ILE A 274 17.19 -17.87 -5.84
CA ILE A 274 17.56 -16.87 -6.85
C ILE A 274 17.49 -17.54 -8.23
N ASP A 275 16.85 -16.88 -9.18
CA ASP A 275 16.79 -17.27 -10.58
C ASP A 275 16.70 -16.01 -11.45
N HIS A 276 17.86 -15.55 -11.94
CA HIS A 276 17.98 -14.32 -12.72
C HIS A 276 17.25 -14.38 -14.08
N ASN A 277 16.81 -15.57 -14.52
CA ASN A 277 16.00 -15.73 -15.71
C ASN A 277 14.53 -15.32 -15.49
N ILE A 278 14.08 -15.16 -14.23
CA ILE A 278 12.76 -14.64 -13.89
C ILE A 278 12.73 -13.12 -14.04
N ASN A 279 12.67 -12.66 -15.30
CA ASN A 279 12.35 -11.26 -15.62
C ASN A 279 10.86 -11.01 -15.37
N VAL A 280 10.53 -9.98 -14.60
CA VAL A 280 9.17 -9.47 -14.39
C VAL A 280 9.14 -7.95 -14.66
N PRO A 281 8.69 -7.50 -15.85
CA PRO A 281 8.59 -6.08 -16.16
C PRO A 281 7.65 -5.34 -15.21
N THR A 282 8.14 -4.25 -14.61
CA THR A 282 7.35 -3.31 -13.81
C THR A 282 6.19 -2.75 -14.64
N PRO A 283 4.91 -2.93 -14.24
CA PRO A 283 3.78 -2.40 -14.99
C PRO A 283 3.72 -0.87 -15.00
N ALA A 284 3.10 -0.29 -16.03
CA ALA A 284 2.77 1.13 -16.05
C ALA A 284 1.84 1.49 -14.88
N GLY A 285 2.10 2.65 -14.25
CA GLY A 285 1.38 3.09 -13.06
C GLY A 285 1.86 2.47 -11.73
N ALA A 286 2.81 1.54 -11.75
CA ALA A 286 3.41 1.02 -10.52
C ALA A 286 4.17 2.12 -9.75
N PRO A 287 4.02 2.21 -8.42
CA PRO A 287 4.69 3.24 -7.62
C PRO A 287 6.22 3.09 -7.60
N SER A 288 6.91 4.22 -7.81
CA SER A 288 8.36 4.33 -7.68
C SER A 288 8.78 4.61 -6.23
N PHE A 289 8.76 3.58 -5.38
CA PHE A 289 9.58 3.61 -4.16
C PHE A 289 11.05 3.77 -4.57
N SER A 290 11.77 4.67 -3.90
CA SER A 290 13.17 4.95 -4.23
C SER A 290 14.09 3.81 -3.78
N GLU A 291 14.46 2.93 -4.73
CA GLU A 291 15.42 1.82 -4.57
C GLU A 291 16.87 2.31 -4.31
N HIS A 292 17.08 3.63 -4.23
CA HIS A 292 18.33 4.27 -3.83
C HIS A 292 18.13 5.18 -2.61
N ARG A 293 18.35 4.64 -1.41
CA ARG A 293 18.71 5.46 -0.24
C ARG A 293 20.22 5.48 -0.11
N ASN A 294 20.87 6.51 -0.66
CA ASN A 294 22.25 6.83 -0.32
C ASN A 294 22.34 7.04 1.19
N TYR A 295 23.16 6.25 1.88
CA TYR A 295 23.18 6.18 3.34
C TYR A 295 24.07 7.28 3.95
N ASN A 296 23.88 8.52 3.51
CA ASN A 296 24.44 9.68 4.17
C ASN A 296 23.67 9.86 5.48
N GLY A 297 24.32 9.59 6.60
CA GLY A 297 23.65 9.44 7.88
C GLY A 297 23.35 10.77 8.55
N GLU A 298 22.11 11.24 8.45
CA GLU A 298 21.53 12.17 9.42
C GLU A 298 19.99 12.03 9.50
N HIS A 299 19.44 12.32 10.69
CA HIS A 299 18.03 12.42 11.07
C HIS A 299 17.00 11.39 10.52
N TYR A 300 16.61 10.46 11.40
CA TYR A 300 15.63 9.39 11.10
C TYR A 300 14.17 9.89 11.01
N HIS A 301 13.62 9.90 9.80
CA HIS A 301 12.19 9.60 9.59
C HIS A 301 12.04 8.14 9.15
N ARG A 302 11.75 7.28 10.13
CA ARG A 302 11.68 5.81 9.96
C ARG A 302 10.36 5.41 9.30
N HIS A 303 10.32 5.33 7.97
CA HIS A 303 9.32 4.51 7.29
C HIS A 303 9.46 3.04 7.75
N HIS A 304 8.38 2.47 8.27
CA HIS A 304 8.40 1.18 8.95
C HIS A 304 8.52 0.00 7.96
N TYR A 305 9.73 -0.57 7.88
CA TYR A 305 9.97 -1.90 7.31
C TYR A 305 10.70 -2.76 8.33
N VAL A 306 10.17 -3.96 8.59
CA VAL A 306 10.63 -4.83 9.69
C VAL A 306 11.89 -5.56 9.28
N ARG A 307 13.03 -5.16 9.87
CA ARG A 307 14.13 -6.10 10.10
C ARG A 307 13.71 -6.98 11.27
N ASP A 308 13.72 -8.29 11.08
CA ASP A 308 14.00 -9.26 12.13
C ASP A 308 14.53 -10.55 11.49
N ALA A 309 15.55 -11.13 12.10
CA ALA A 309 16.19 -12.36 11.67
C ALA A 309 15.99 -13.45 12.74
N LEU A 310 16.13 -14.71 12.34
CA LEU A 310 16.21 -15.89 13.21
C LEU A 310 15.04 -16.10 14.19
N ILE A 311 14.21 -17.10 13.89
CA ILE A 311 14.11 -18.34 14.67
C ILE A 311 13.11 -19.26 13.94
N ALA A 312 13.48 -20.53 13.80
CA ALA A 312 12.64 -21.60 13.29
C ALA A 312 12.51 -22.69 14.36
N GLY A 313 11.36 -23.37 14.40
CA GLY A 313 11.11 -24.49 15.32
C GLY A 313 9.82 -24.39 16.13
N ALA A 314 8.96 -25.40 15.96
CA ALA A 314 7.95 -25.91 16.91
C ALA A 314 7.21 -24.92 17.87
N ALA A 315 6.10 -24.32 17.43
CA ALA A 315 5.12 -23.67 18.34
C ALA A 315 3.65 -23.63 17.84
N HIS A 316 3.26 -24.47 16.87
CA HIS A 316 2.01 -24.28 16.09
C HIS A 316 0.70 -24.25 16.91
N HIS A 317 0.63 -24.88 18.09
CA HIS A 317 -0.60 -24.90 18.92
C HIS A 317 -0.78 -23.72 19.89
N TYR A 318 0.24 -22.88 20.15
CA TYR A 318 0.12 -21.76 21.10
C TYR A 318 -0.36 -20.45 20.47
N ILE A 319 -0.19 -20.29 19.16
CA ILE A 319 -0.49 -19.05 18.41
C ILE A 319 -1.96 -18.64 18.58
N LYS A 320 -2.92 -19.58 18.48
CA LYS A 320 -4.36 -19.27 18.56
C LYS A 320 -4.79 -18.60 19.88
N ARG A 321 -4.21 -19.01 21.03
CA ARG A 321 -4.60 -18.46 22.36
C ARG A 321 -3.76 -17.28 22.84
N HIS A 322 -2.51 -17.15 22.39
CA HIS A 322 -1.67 -16.02 22.81
C HIS A 322 -2.08 -14.71 22.13
N TYR A 323 -2.40 -14.75 20.82
CA TYR A 323 -2.66 -13.54 20.05
C TYR A 323 -4.01 -12.93 20.41
N GLN A 324 -5.08 -13.72 20.48
CA GLN A 324 -6.41 -13.26 20.90
C GLN A 324 -6.36 -12.44 22.21
N ARG A 325 -5.70 -12.98 23.25
CA ARG A 325 -5.49 -12.35 24.58
C ARG A 325 -4.52 -11.15 24.62
N LYS A 326 -3.77 -10.88 23.55
CA LYS A 326 -2.94 -9.67 23.40
C LYS A 326 -3.72 -8.57 22.68
N TYR A 327 -4.52 -8.93 21.67
CA TYR A 327 -5.32 -7.99 20.88
C TYR A 327 -6.55 -7.48 21.65
N GLU A 328 -7.25 -8.35 22.39
CA GLU A 328 -8.34 -7.96 23.31
C GLU A 328 -7.89 -6.85 24.30
N ARG A 329 -6.64 -6.95 24.80
CA ARG A 329 -6.03 -6.02 25.75
C ARG A 329 -5.49 -4.71 25.16
N HIS A 330 -5.59 -4.48 23.85
CA HIS A 330 -5.18 -3.22 23.23
C HIS A 330 -6.34 -2.41 22.64
N TYR A 331 -7.51 -3.01 22.46
CA TYR A 331 -8.69 -2.32 21.90
C TYR A 331 -9.83 -2.10 22.90
N TYR A 332 -9.83 -2.79 24.06
CA TYR A 332 -10.68 -2.45 25.20
C TYR A 332 -10.00 -1.48 26.18
N TYR A 333 -9.87 -0.20 25.79
CA TYR A 333 -9.60 0.88 26.75
C TYR A 333 -10.91 1.61 27.06
N HIS A 334 -11.45 1.38 28.27
CA HIS A 334 -12.78 1.85 28.68
C HIS A 334 -12.69 3.29 29.26
N PRO A 335 -13.40 4.29 28.72
CA PRO A 335 -13.22 5.69 29.13
C PRO A 335 -14.18 6.13 30.26
N TYR A 336 -14.07 5.53 31.45
CA TYR A 336 -14.87 5.95 32.62
C TYR A 336 -14.09 5.99 33.93
N HIS A 337 -13.42 7.12 34.18
CA HIS A 337 -13.30 7.69 35.54
C HIS A 337 -13.31 9.21 35.45
N ARG A 338 -14.38 9.84 35.95
CA ARG A 338 -14.44 11.27 36.26
C ARG A 338 -14.74 11.40 37.76
N HIS A 339 -14.08 12.34 38.42
CA HIS A 339 -14.04 12.42 39.88
C HIS A 339 -15.42 12.66 40.54
N PHE A 340 -15.58 12.14 41.75
CA PHE A 340 -16.21 12.88 42.85
C PHE A 340 -15.41 12.66 44.13
N TYR A 341 -15.23 13.73 44.91
CA TYR A 341 -14.77 13.65 46.30
C TYR A 341 -15.95 13.32 47.21
N GLY A 342 -15.73 12.53 48.27
CA GLY A 342 -16.77 12.20 49.25
C GLY A 342 -16.18 11.77 50.60
N TYR A 343 -16.59 12.43 51.68
CA TYR A 343 -16.09 12.20 53.04
C TYR A 343 -16.89 11.09 53.76
N HIS A 344 -16.17 10.17 54.40
CA HIS A 344 -16.44 9.61 55.75
C HIS A 344 -17.77 8.89 56.12
N ARG A 345 -17.61 7.94 57.08
CA ARG A 345 -18.60 7.34 58.01
C ARG A 345 -19.63 6.28 57.53
N ARG A 346 -19.27 5.03 57.83
CA ARG A 346 -19.93 4.12 58.82
C ARG A 346 -21.39 3.62 58.64
N HIS A 347 -21.51 2.31 58.97
CA HIS A 347 -22.62 1.58 59.63
C HIS A 347 -23.79 0.95 58.83
N HIS A 348 -23.87 -0.38 59.00
CA HIS A 348 -25.05 -1.27 59.11
C HIS A 348 -26.03 -1.53 57.94
N LEU A 349 -26.25 -2.85 57.72
CA LEU A 349 -27.51 -3.62 57.60
C LEU A 349 -28.61 -3.09 56.64
N PHE A 350 -29.27 -3.92 55.83
CA PHE A 350 -29.33 -5.40 55.76
C PHE A 350 -28.97 -5.94 54.36
#